data_AF-A0A7J4NG21-F1
#
_entry.id   AF-A0A7J4NG21-F1
#
_cell.length_a   1.000
_cell.length_b   1.000
_cell.length_c   1.000
_cell.angle_alpha   90.00
_cell.angle_beta   90.00
_cell.angle_gamma   90.00
#
_symmetry.space_group_name_H-M   'P 1'
#
loop_
_entity.id
_entity.type
_entity.pdbx_description
1 polymer ?
#
loop_
_entity_poly.entity_id
_entity_poly.type
_entity_poly.pdbx_seq_one_letter_code
_entity_poly.pdbx_strand_id
1 'polypeptide(L)'
;ALDWASTRIDVNCVILTAVGERAFCTGGNTVEYENGYSWRPQEYRTYMGVFNRMVSLILENEKPVVNRVNGMRIAGGQEMGLACDFTISSDLARFGQAGPKHGSAPDGGSTDFLDLYVGFSRAMESCVLCE
;
A
#
# COMPACT_ATOMS: atom_id res chain seq x y z
N ALA A 1 15.20 -0.59 -5.30
CA ALA A 1 14.81 -1.92 -5.82
C ALA A 1 13.94 -1.79 -7.06
N LEU A 2 12.77 -1.16 -6.97
CA LEU A 2 11.87 -0.92 -8.12
C LEU A 2 12.56 -0.16 -9.26
N ASP A 3 13.19 0.98 -8.95
CA ASP A 3 13.93 1.78 -9.93
C ASP A 3 15.08 1.00 -10.61
N TRP A 4 15.87 0.29 -9.80
CA TRP A 4 16.91 -0.63 -10.31
C TRP A 4 16.34 -1.71 -11.24
N ALA A 5 15.20 -2.32 -10.87
CA ALA A 5 14.58 -3.38 -11.68
C ALA A 5 14.00 -2.82 -13.00
N SER A 6 13.46 -1.59 -12.95
CA SER A 6 12.85 -0.90 -14.10
C SER A 6 13.80 -0.85 -15.30
N THR A 7 15.07 -0.54 -15.06
CA THR A 7 16.07 -0.30 -16.12
C THR A 7 16.87 -1.55 -16.54
N ARG A 8 16.58 -2.71 -15.95
CA ARG A 8 17.36 -3.94 -16.19
C ARG A 8 16.79 -4.75 -17.35
N ILE A 9 17.63 -5.08 -18.32
CA ILE A 9 17.24 -5.83 -19.53
C ILE A 9 16.90 -7.29 -19.25
N ASP A 10 17.53 -7.88 -18.25
CA ASP A 10 17.36 -9.28 -17.82
C ASP A 10 16.30 -9.45 -16.72
N VAL A 11 15.63 -8.38 -16.32
CA VAL A 11 14.45 -8.42 -15.45
C VAL A 11 13.20 -8.31 -16.32
N ASN A 12 12.30 -9.28 -16.19
CA ASN A 12 11.04 -9.32 -16.95
C ASN A 12 9.84 -8.84 -16.14
N CYS A 13 9.84 -9.05 -14.82
CA CYS A 13 8.78 -8.62 -13.92
C CYS A 13 9.32 -8.48 -12.49
N VAL A 14 8.56 -7.80 -11.64
CA VAL A 14 8.82 -7.67 -10.21
C VAL A 14 7.71 -8.37 -9.45
N ILE A 15 8.06 -9.27 -8.52
CA ILE A 15 7.11 -9.85 -7.57
C ILE A 15 7.29 -9.16 -6.23
N LEU A 16 6.26 -8.44 -5.78
CA LEU A 16 6.21 -7.85 -4.46
C LEU A 16 5.45 -8.78 -3.52
N THR A 17 6.11 -9.25 -2.46
CA THR A 17 5.53 -10.20 -1.50
C THR A 17 6.15 -10.03 -0.12
N ALA A 18 5.57 -10.69 0.88
CA ALA A 18 6.08 -10.69 2.25
C ALA A 18 6.59 -12.06 2.68
N VAL A 19 7.40 -12.06 3.73
CA VAL A 19 7.84 -13.27 4.42
C VAL A 19 6.76 -13.71 5.41
N GLY A 20 6.61 -15.03 5.58
CA GLY A 20 5.62 -15.62 6.49
C GLY A 20 4.24 -15.80 5.85
N GLU A 21 3.24 -16.08 6.69
CA GLU A 21 1.92 -16.55 6.23
C GLU A 21 0.75 -15.67 6.70
N ARG A 22 0.96 -14.76 7.65
CA ARG A 22 -0.14 -14.03 8.31
C ARG A 22 -0.51 -12.74 7.59
N ALA A 23 0.50 -12.01 7.12
CA ALA A 23 0.32 -10.68 6.54
C ALA A 23 1.28 -10.48 5.38
N PHE A 24 0.77 -9.79 4.35
CA PHE A 24 1.59 -9.11 3.38
C PHE A 24 2.16 -7.83 4.00
N CYS A 25 1.27 -6.96 4.48
CA CYS A 25 1.65 -5.73 5.17
C CYS A 25 0.43 -5.22 5.95
N THR A 26 0.64 -4.91 7.23
CA THR A 26 -0.42 -4.43 8.14
C THR A 26 -0.50 -2.90 8.20
N GLY A 27 0.25 -2.20 7.36
CA GLY A 27 0.35 -0.74 7.34
C GLY A 27 1.53 -0.21 8.15
N GLY A 28 1.54 1.10 8.39
CA GLY A 28 2.58 1.79 9.14
C GLY A 28 2.59 1.42 10.63
N ASN A 29 3.74 1.60 11.26
CA ASN A 29 3.90 1.34 12.68
C ASN A 29 3.31 2.50 13.51
N THR A 30 2.20 2.24 14.18
CA THR A 30 1.49 3.27 14.97
C THR A 30 2.30 3.77 16.17
N VAL A 31 3.15 2.93 16.77
CA VAL A 31 4.05 3.34 17.86
C VAL A 31 5.15 4.27 17.34
N GLU A 32 5.65 4.01 16.14
CA GLU A 32 6.59 4.93 15.47
C GLU A 32 5.91 6.25 15.14
N TYR A 33 4.66 6.22 14.66
CA TYR A 33 3.91 7.43 14.34
C TYR A 33 3.69 8.30 15.58
N GLU A 34 3.27 7.68 16.69
CA GLU A 34 3.05 8.37 17.94
C GLU A 34 4.32 9.05 18.47
N ASN A 35 5.45 8.34 18.46
CA ASN A 35 6.71 8.85 19.02
C ASN A 35 7.48 9.78 18.07
N GLY A 36 7.37 9.54 16.77
CA GLY A 36 8.17 10.17 15.73
C GLY A 36 7.51 11.35 15.06
N TYR A 37 6.19 11.29 14.83
CA TYR A 37 5.48 12.17 13.88
C TYR A 37 4.31 12.95 14.48
N SER A 38 3.75 12.51 15.61
CA SER A 38 2.70 13.28 16.31
C SER A 38 3.17 14.69 16.61
N TRP A 39 2.33 15.68 16.25
CA TRP A 39 2.62 17.12 16.38
C TRP A 39 3.88 17.60 15.63
N ARG A 40 4.37 16.79 14.68
CA ARG A 40 5.58 17.03 13.88
C ARG A 40 5.25 16.90 12.38
N PRO A 41 4.48 17.86 11.84
CA PRO A 41 3.90 17.72 10.50
C PRO A 41 4.93 17.74 9.37
N GLN A 42 6.11 18.32 9.56
CA GLN A 42 7.15 18.35 8.51
C GLN A 42 7.87 17.01 8.42
N GLU A 43 8.16 16.40 9.56
CA GLU A 43 8.72 15.07 9.68
C GLU A 43 7.74 14.03 9.10
N TYR A 44 6.45 14.15 9.44
CA TYR A 44 5.42 13.31 8.83
C TYR A 44 5.33 13.51 7.31
N ARG A 45 5.39 14.76 6.83
CA ARG A 45 5.42 15.04 5.38
C ARG A 45 6.63 14.38 4.71
N THR A 46 7.81 14.40 5.31
CA THR A 46 8.99 13.74 4.76
C THR A 46 8.79 12.23 4.69
N TYR A 47 8.26 11.62 5.76
CA TYR A 47 7.92 10.18 5.79
C TYR A 47 6.92 9.82 4.69
N MET A 48 5.80 10.54 4.61
CA MET A 48 4.79 10.33 3.56
C MET A 48 5.34 10.56 2.16
N GLY A 49 6.27 11.51 1.99
CA GLY A 49 6.96 11.71 0.72
C GLY A 49 7.77 10.49 0.28
N VAL A 50 8.40 9.75 1.21
CA VAL A 50 9.09 8.49 0.88
C VAL A 50 8.08 7.41 0.47
N PHE A 51 7.00 7.27 1.23
CA PHE A 51 5.95 6.29 0.95
C PHE A 51 5.27 6.54 -0.41
N ASN A 52 4.85 7.78 -0.69
CA ASN A 52 4.20 8.12 -1.95
C ASN A 52 5.16 7.99 -3.15
N ARG A 53 6.46 8.29 -2.99
CA ARG A 53 7.46 7.98 -4.02
C ARG A 53 7.57 6.49 -4.32
N MET A 54 7.47 5.64 -3.29
CA MET A 54 7.45 4.19 -3.50
C MET A 54 6.20 3.77 -4.30
N VAL A 55 5.03 4.32 -3.99
CA VAL A 55 3.79 4.09 -4.77
C VAL A 55 3.97 4.53 -6.23
N SER A 56 4.51 5.73 -6.49
CA SER A 56 4.81 6.20 -7.85
C SER A 56 5.78 5.27 -8.59
N LEU A 57 6.84 4.78 -7.92
CA LEU A 57 7.80 3.84 -8.52
C LEU A 57 7.20 2.47 -8.86
N ILE A 58 6.07 2.09 -8.24
CA ILE A 58 5.31 0.91 -8.63
C ILE A 58 4.48 1.23 -9.88
N LEU A 59 3.71 2.31 -9.85
CA LEU A 59 2.82 2.73 -10.94
C LEU A 59 3.57 3.02 -12.25
N GLU A 60 4.76 3.59 -12.15
CA GLU A 60 5.58 4.03 -13.29
C GLU A 60 6.65 3.01 -13.68
N ASN A 61 6.62 1.80 -13.11
CA ASN A 61 7.65 0.81 -13.39
C ASN A 61 7.60 0.36 -14.86
N GLU A 62 8.75 0.24 -15.52
CA GLU A 62 8.83 -0.25 -16.90
C GLU A 62 8.65 -1.78 -16.97
N LYS A 63 8.60 -2.47 -15.83
CA LYS A 63 8.36 -3.91 -15.71
C LYS A 63 7.02 -4.15 -15.01
N PRO A 64 6.24 -5.17 -15.42
CA PRO A 64 5.05 -5.56 -14.69
C PRO A 64 5.36 -5.87 -13.22
N VAL A 65 4.62 -5.23 -12.31
CA VAL A 65 4.70 -5.44 -10.86
C VAL A 65 3.51 -6.28 -10.40
N VAL A 66 3.80 -7.47 -9.91
CA VAL A 66 2.81 -8.42 -9.40
C VAL A 66 2.86 -8.46 -7.88
N ASN A 67 1.75 -8.13 -7.24
CA ASN A 67 1.56 -8.28 -5.81
C ASN A 67 1.13 -9.71 -5.47
N ARG A 68 1.99 -10.47 -4.78
CA ARG A 68 1.64 -11.80 -4.25
C ARG A 68 1.27 -11.68 -2.78
N VAL A 69 -0.03 -11.75 -2.50
CA VAL A 69 -0.61 -11.57 -1.16
C VAL A 69 -0.74 -12.89 -0.44
N ASN A 70 0.06 -13.07 0.62
CA ASN A 70 0.06 -14.24 1.49
C ASN A 70 -0.96 -14.15 2.64
N GLY A 71 -1.47 -12.96 2.99
CA GLY A 71 -2.38 -12.77 4.11
C GLY A 71 -2.93 -11.34 4.20
N MET A 72 -3.01 -10.77 5.40
CA MET A 72 -3.50 -9.40 5.60
C MET A 72 -2.75 -8.34 4.77
N ARG A 73 -3.49 -7.50 4.07
CA ARG A 73 -3.00 -6.36 3.29
C ARG A 73 -3.81 -5.11 3.65
N ILE A 74 -3.31 -4.34 4.61
CA ILE A 74 -4.05 -3.30 5.34
C ILE A 74 -3.38 -1.94 5.22
N ALA A 75 -4.17 -0.86 5.10
CA ALA A 75 -3.71 0.53 5.08
C ALA A 75 -2.59 0.77 4.05
N GLY A 76 -1.40 1.22 4.46
CA GLY A 76 -0.27 1.41 3.54
C GLY A 76 0.11 0.15 2.75
N GLY A 77 -0.17 -1.05 3.30
CA GLY A 77 -0.03 -2.31 2.56
C GLY A 77 -1.07 -2.49 1.46
N GLN A 78 -2.31 -2.05 1.69
CA GLN A 78 -3.38 -2.01 0.70
C GLN A 78 -3.06 -1.04 -0.42
N GLU A 79 -2.57 0.15 -0.08
CA GLU A 79 -2.16 1.19 -1.02
C GLU A 79 -1.00 0.73 -1.91
N MET A 80 0.04 0.15 -1.32
CA MET A 80 1.15 -0.46 -2.06
C MET A 80 0.67 -1.59 -3.00
N GLY A 81 -0.30 -2.38 -2.57
CA GLY A 81 -0.86 -3.46 -3.38
C GLY A 81 -1.77 -2.99 -4.52
N LEU A 82 -2.53 -1.92 -4.31
CA LEU A 82 -3.39 -1.29 -5.33
C LEU A 82 -2.56 -0.62 -6.43
N ALA A 83 -1.37 -0.14 -6.10
CA ALA A 83 -0.45 0.43 -7.08
C ALA A 83 0.12 -0.61 -8.06
N CYS A 84 0.11 -1.90 -7.71
CA CYS A 84 0.66 -2.97 -8.55
C CYS A 84 -0.28 -3.30 -9.72
N ASP A 85 0.27 -3.70 -10.87
CA ASP A 85 -0.50 -4.06 -12.07
C ASP A 85 -1.46 -5.24 -11.83
N PHE A 86 -0.97 -6.25 -11.12
CA PHE A 86 -1.74 -7.46 -10.82
C PHE A 86 -1.64 -7.82 -9.34
N THR A 87 -2.71 -8.37 -8.79
CA THR A 87 -2.71 -9.00 -7.46
C THR A 87 -3.08 -10.47 -7.61
N ILE A 88 -2.23 -11.34 -7.05
CA ILE A 88 -2.52 -12.77 -6.84
C ILE A 88 -2.61 -12.99 -5.35
N SER A 89 -3.77 -13.41 -4.87
CA SER A 89 -4.07 -13.48 -3.44
C SER A 89 -4.32 -14.91 -2.97
N SER A 90 -3.90 -15.19 -1.74
CA SER A 90 -4.46 -16.30 -0.96
C SER A 90 -5.97 -16.11 -0.79
N ASP A 91 -6.73 -17.21 -0.79
CA ASP A 91 -8.16 -17.24 -0.48
C ASP A 91 -8.48 -16.73 0.94
N LEU A 92 -7.49 -16.77 1.83
CA LEU A 92 -7.60 -16.33 3.22
C LEU A 92 -7.10 -14.90 3.44
N ALA A 93 -6.69 -14.19 2.39
CA ALA A 93 -6.23 -12.82 2.51
C ALA A 93 -7.37 -11.89 2.96
N ARG A 94 -7.00 -10.86 3.71
CA ARG A 94 -7.92 -9.82 4.17
C ARG A 94 -7.39 -8.46 3.74
N PHE A 95 -8.26 -7.69 3.11
CA PHE A 95 -7.97 -6.36 2.60
C PHE A 95 -8.75 -5.33 3.41
N GLY A 96 -8.17 -4.16 3.64
CA GLY A 96 -8.89 -3.11 4.35
C GLY A 96 -8.06 -1.86 4.58
N GLN A 97 -8.73 -0.83 5.09
CA GLN A 97 -8.10 0.40 5.54
C GLN A 97 -8.02 0.44 7.05
N ALA A 98 -7.15 1.31 7.57
CA ALA A 98 -7.05 1.55 9.01
C ALA A 98 -6.73 3.01 9.37
N GLY A 99 -6.41 3.87 8.39
CA GLY A 99 -5.99 5.25 8.63
C GLY A 99 -7.00 6.02 9.51
N PRO A 100 -8.28 6.11 9.11
CA PRO A 100 -9.29 6.84 9.88
C PRO A 100 -9.54 6.33 11.29
N LYS A 101 -9.34 5.03 11.57
CA LYS A 101 -9.40 4.49 12.94
C LYS A 101 -8.31 5.07 13.86
N HIS A 102 -7.25 5.64 13.31
CA HIS A 102 -6.11 6.21 14.02
C HIS A 102 -5.96 7.72 13.79
N GLY A 103 -7.02 8.40 13.32
CA GLY A 103 -6.98 9.85 13.05
C GLY A 103 -6.15 10.24 11.83
N SER A 104 -5.94 9.31 10.90
CA SER A 104 -5.22 9.51 9.63
C SER A 104 -6.15 9.30 8.43
N ALA A 105 -5.65 9.45 7.22
CA ALA A 105 -6.38 9.22 5.97
C ALA A 105 -5.60 8.25 5.07
N PRO A 106 -6.29 7.56 4.14
CA PRO A 106 -5.63 6.73 3.14
C PRO A 106 -4.95 7.60 2.06
N ASP A 107 -3.69 7.97 2.30
CA ASP A 107 -2.95 8.97 1.51
C ASP A 107 -1.98 8.36 0.46
N GLY A 108 -1.97 7.03 0.31
CA GLY A 108 -1.11 6.28 -0.62
C GLY A 108 -1.79 5.84 -1.92
N GLY A 109 -2.93 6.44 -2.26
CA GLY A 109 -3.66 6.14 -3.50
C GLY A 109 -4.91 5.30 -3.34
N SER A 110 -5.29 4.89 -2.13
CA SER A 110 -6.59 4.22 -1.97
C SER A 110 -7.78 5.14 -2.26
N THR A 111 -7.64 6.45 -2.06
CA THR A 111 -8.64 7.45 -2.50
C THR A 111 -8.69 7.64 -4.01
N ASP A 112 -7.64 7.24 -4.73
CA ASP A 112 -7.50 7.45 -6.17
C ASP A 112 -7.90 6.21 -6.98
N PHE A 113 -7.64 5.01 -6.44
CA PHE A 113 -7.74 3.77 -7.20
C PHE A 113 -8.77 2.78 -6.66
N LEU A 114 -9.11 2.79 -5.36
CA LEU A 114 -9.89 1.69 -4.76
C LEU A 114 -11.28 1.55 -5.38
N ASP A 115 -11.91 2.67 -5.71
CA ASP A 115 -13.21 2.73 -6.38
C ASP A 115 -13.20 2.08 -7.77
N LEU A 116 -12.07 2.07 -8.47
CA LEU A 116 -11.90 1.35 -9.74
C LEU A 116 -12.02 -0.17 -9.57
N TYR A 117 -11.76 -0.70 -8.38
CA TYR A 117 -11.82 -2.15 -8.10
C TYR A 117 -13.14 -2.59 -7.48
N VAL A 118 -13.68 -1.82 -6.54
CA VAL A 118 -14.86 -2.23 -5.74
C VAL A 118 -16.08 -1.34 -5.94
N GLY A 119 -15.97 -0.27 -6.74
CA GLY A 119 -16.99 0.75 -6.92
C GLY A 119 -17.01 1.78 -5.80
N PHE A 120 -17.52 2.97 -6.10
CA PHE A 120 -17.46 4.14 -5.22
C PHE A 120 -18.03 3.89 -3.81
N SER A 121 -19.23 3.30 -3.71
CA SER A 121 -19.89 3.09 -2.41
C SER A 121 -19.07 2.21 -1.47
N ARG A 122 -18.51 1.10 -1.99
CA ARG A 122 -17.67 0.19 -1.19
C ARG A 122 -16.30 0.79 -0.89
N ALA A 123 -15.74 1.57 -1.80
CA ALA A 123 -14.49 2.28 -1.55
C ALA A 123 -14.67 3.30 -0.41
N MET A 124 -15.77 4.07 -0.42
CA MET A 124 -16.10 5.00 0.67
C MET A 124 -16.32 4.27 2.00
N GLU A 125 -17.07 3.16 2.00
CA GLU A 125 -17.27 2.33 3.18
C GLU A 125 -15.93 1.83 3.74
N SER A 126 -15.09 1.24 2.89
CA SER A 126 -13.77 0.73 3.27
C SER A 126 -12.87 1.83 3.82
N CYS A 127 -12.79 2.98 3.14
CA CYS A 127 -11.94 4.09 3.54
C CYS A 127 -12.43 4.75 4.83
N VAL A 128 -13.74 4.93 5.04
CA VAL A 128 -14.28 5.68 6.19
C VAL A 128 -14.51 4.79 7.41
N LEU A 129 -15.15 3.63 7.23
CA LEU A 129 -15.48 2.72 8.34
C LEU A 129 -14.28 1.86 8.76
N CYS A 130 -13.36 1.58 7.81
CA CYS A 130 -12.23 0.68 8.02
C CYS A 130 -12.66 -0.72 8.49
N GLU A 131 -13.79 -1.21 7.99
CA GLU A 131 -14.36 -2.55 8.26
C GLU A 131 -14.03 -3.56 7.16
#